data_AF-A0A8H2WL15-F1
#
_entry.id   AF-A0A8H2WL15-F1
#
_cell.length_a   1.000
_cell.length_b   1.000
_cell.length_c   1.000
_cell.angle_alpha   90.00
_cell.angle_beta   90.00
_cell.angle_gamma   90.00
#
_symmetry.space_group_name_H-M   'P 1'
#
loop_
_entity.id
_entity.type
_entity.pdbx_description
1 polymer ?
#
loop_
_entity_poly.entity_id
_entity_poly.type
_entity_poly.pdbx_seq_one_letter_code
_entity_poly.pdbx_strand_id
1 'polypeptide(L)'
;MDQSIRWAAPELLEGREAPTDKGDIYSLGMTILEVLTGSQPYAGIDALTALENIISGKLPERPEKYLPSGSKPADSLWSLLNDCWAYDPQQRPAAAKVQDKLGSLVAKFTQEFSAGV
;
A
#
# COMPACT_ATOMS: atom_id res chain seq x y z
N MET A 1 -5.54 -18.79 12.40
CA MET A 1 -4.62 -18.14 11.45
C MET A 1 -4.33 -16.75 11.99
N ASP A 2 -3.07 -16.34 11.97
CA ASP A 2 -2.63 -15.01 12.39
C ASP A 2 -3.42 -13.94 11.63
N GLN A 3 -3.89 -12.93 12.36
CA GLN A 3 -4.67 -11.82 11.79
C GLN A 3 -3.84 -10.95 10.86
N SER A 4 -2.51 -11.06 10.87
CA SER A 4 -1.60 -10.11 10.19
C SER A 4 -1.15 -10.52 8.79
N ILE A 5 -1.57 -11.69 8.27
CA ILE A 5 -1.09 -12.25 6.98
C ILE A 5 -1.26 -11.27 5.81
N ARG A 6 -2.35 -10.49 5.81
CA ARG A 6 -2.72 -9.58 4.71
C ARG A 6 -1.79 -8.37 4.57
N TRP A 7 -0.98 -8.08 5.59
CA TRP A 7 0.00 -7.00 5.59
C TRP A 7 1.42 -7.51 5.38
N ALA A 8 1.66 -8.80 5.54
CA ALA A 8 2.99 -9.38 5.44
C ALA A 8 3.48 -9.42 3.99
N ALA A 9 4.76 -9.09 3.81
CA ALA A 9 5.42 -9.13 2.51
C ALA A 9 5.58 -10.59 2.00
N PRO A 10 5.57 -10.81 0.68
CA PRO A 10 5.62 -12.17 0.11
C PRO A 10 6.87 -12.95 0.56
N GLU A 11 8.04 -12.32 0.59
CA GLU A 11 9.30 -12.96 1.00
C GLU A 11 9.30 -13.47 2.44
N LEU A 12 8.54 -12.82 3.33
CA LEU A 12 8.38 -13.26 4.71
C LEU A 12 7.42 -14.46 4.79
N LEU A 13 6.31 -14.40 4.03
CA LEU A 13 5.31 -15.47 3.99
C LEU A 13 5.84 -16.74 3.31
N GLU A 14 6.72 -16.59 2.32
CA GLU A 14 7.41 -17.69 1.66
C GLU A 14 8.58 -18.25 2.48
N GLY A 15 8.92 -17.62 3.62
CA GLY A 15 10.05 -18.01 4.47
C GLY A 15 11.42 -17.81 3.81
N ARG A 16 11.50 -16.95 2.78
CA ARG A 16 12.73 -16.65 2.05
C ARG A 16 13.61 -15.66 2.80
N GLU A 17 13.01 -14.73 3.54
CA GLU A 17 13.70 -13.72 4.31
C GLU A 17 13.12 -13.59 5.73
N ALA A 18 13.95 -13.16 6.67
CA ALA A 18 13.49 -12.67 7.96
C ALA A 18 12.82 -11.28 7.79
N PRO A 19 12.13 -10.74 8.81
CA PRO A 19 11.62 -9.36 8.75
C PRO A 19 12.73 -8.36 8.41
N THR A 20 12.44 -7.44 7.49
CA THR A 20 13.37 -6.40 7.04
C THR A 20 12.65 -5.06 6.91
N ASP A 21 13.41 -3.96 6.86
CA ASP A 21 12.89 -2.62 6.56
C ASP A 21 12.09 -2.60 5.23
N LYS A 22 12.46 -3.44 4.25
CA LYS A 22 11.74 -3.54 2.98
C LYS A 22 10.42 -4.29 3.14
N GLY A 23 10.37 -5.29 4.01
CA GLY A 23 9.12 -5.92 4.45
C GLY A 23 8.19 -4.89 5.12
N ASP A 24 8.73 -4.04 5.99
CA ASP A 24 7.97 -2.98 6.65
C ASP A 24 7.37 -1.98 5.65
N ILE A 25 8.07 -1.66 4.55
CA ILE A 25 7.52 -0.80 3.49
C ILE A 25 6.31 -1.43 2.80
N TYR A 26 6.33 -2.75 2.57
CA TYR A 26 5.19 -3.47 2.02
C TYR A 26 3.99 -3.39 2.97
N SER A 27 4.22 -3.70 4.26
CA SER A 27 3.20 -3.64 5.30
C SER A 27 2.64 -2.22 5.47
N LEU A 28 3.49 -1.19 5.42
CA LEU A 28 3.07 0.21 5.46
C LEU A 28 2.13 0.55 4.31
N GLY A 29 2.41 0.08 3.09
CA GLY A 29 1.50 0.26 1.95
C GLY A 29 0.12 -0.35 2.21
N MET A 30 0.09 -1.57 2.75
CA MET A 30 -1.15 -2.26 3.12
C MET A 30 -1.91 -1.52 4.24
N THR A 31 -1.21 -0.99 5.24
CA THR A 31 -1.79 -0.16 6.31
C THR A 31 -2.39 1.13 5.76
N ILE A 32 -1.72 1.81 4.81
CA ILE A 32 -2.29 3.02 4.20
C ILE A 32 -3.58 2.68 3.43
N LEU A 33 -3.61 1.57 2.71
CA LEU A 33 -4.83 1.11 2.02
C LEU A 33 -5.97 0.83 3.02
N GLU A 34 -5.66 0.20 4.14
CA GLU A 34 -6.63 -0.04 5.21
C GLU A 34 -7.18 1.28 5.77
N VAL A 35 -6.32 2.25 6.07
CA VAL A 35 -6.74 3.58 6.55
C VAL A 35 -7.66 4.28 5.55
N LEU A 36 -7.36 4.20 4.24
CA LEU A 36 -8.17 4.81 3.19
C LEU A 36 -9.56 4.16 3.06
N THR A 37 -9.63 2.84 3.21
CA THR A 37 -10.86 2.06 2.94
C THR A 37 -11.67 1.75 4.19
N GLY A 38 -11.06 1.88 5.38
CA GLY A 38 -11.61 1.41 6.65
C GLY A 38 -11.76 -0.11 6.73
N SER A 39 -11.08 -0.86 5.86
CA SER A 39 -11.21 -2.32 5.73
C SER A 39 -9.83 -2.96 5.57
N GLN A 40 -9.67 -4.19 6.05
CA GLN A 40 -8.43 -4.94 5.86
C GLN A 40 -8.04 -5.07 4.37
N PRO A 41 -6.75 -5.17 4.04
CA PRO A 41 -6.30 -5.43 2.68
C PRO A 41 -6.92 -6.72 2.13
N TYR A 42 -7.22 -6.73 0.83
CA TYR A 42 -7.94 -7.83 0.19
C TYR A 42 -9.29 -8.16 0.86
N ALA A 43 -10.04 -7.14 1.28
CA ALA A 43 -11.38 -7.31 1.82
C ALA A 43 -12.30 -8.06 0.85
N GLY A 44 -13.23 -8.86 1.37
CA GLY A 44 -14.19 -9.64 0.58
C GLY A 44 -13.72 -11.04 0.16
N ILE A 45 -12.46 -11.37 0.38
CA ILE A 45 -11.94 -12.74 0.21
C ILE A 45 -11.39 -13.30 1.52
N ASP A 46 -11.35 -14.62 1.65
CA ASP A 46 -10.81 -15.30 2.84
C ASP A 46 -9.28 -15.18 2.94
N ALA A 47 -8.73 -15.56 4.09
CA ALA A 47 -7.30 -15.39 4.37
C ALA A 47 -6.39 -16.25 3.50
N LEU A 48 -6.84 -17.45 3.09
CA LEU A 48 -6.05 -18.35 2.25
C LEU A 48 -5.97 -17.79 0.82
N THR A 49 -7.11 -17.35 0.27
CA THR A 49 -7.13 -16.69 -1.06
C THR A 49 -6.30 -15.40 -1.05
N ALA A 50 -6.31 -14.64 0.06
CA ALA A 50 -5.46 -13.45 0.20
C ALA A 50 -3.96 -13.81 0.22
N LEU A 51 -3.59 -14.85 0.97
CA LEU A 51 -2.22 -15.38 1.00
C LEU A 51 -1.74 -15.79 -0.41
N GLU A 52 -2.57 -16.54 -1.14
CA GLU A 52 -2.26 -16.96 -2.52
C GLU A 52 -2.07 -15.75 -3.45
N ASN A 53 -2.91 -14.73 -3.33
CA ASN A 53 -2.75 -13.49 -4.10
C ASN A 53 -1.42 -12.79 -3.78
N ILE A 54 -1.04 -12.69 -2.50
CA ILE A 54 0.20 -12.04 -2.08
C ILE A 54 1.42 -12.80 -2.63
N ILE A 55 1.46 -14.13 -2.46
CA ILE A 55 2.57 -14.97 -2.93
C ILE A 55 2.68 -14.97 -4.46
N SER A 56 1.56 -14.89 -5.18
CA SER A 56 1.55 -14.78 -6.64
C SER A 56 1.81 -13.37 -7.17
N GLY A 57 2.00 -12.38 -6.30
CA GLY A 57 2.23 -10.98 -6.67
C GLY A 57 0.99 -10.24 -7.17
N LYS A 58 -0.22 -10.80 -6.95
CA LYS A 58 -1.47 -10.13 -7.26
C LYS A 58 -1.77 -9.07 -6.20
N LEU A 59 -1.77 -7.81 -6.63
CA LEU A 59 -1.99 -6.65 -5.76
C LEU A 59 -3.47 -6.43 -5.43
N PRO A 60 -3.79 -5.67 -4.37
CA PRO A 60 -5.15 -5.21 -4.11
C PRO A 60 -5.70 -4.38 -5.26
N GLU A 61 -7.02 -4.40 -5.43
CA GLU A 61 -7.70 -3.53 -6.40
C GLU A 61 -7.69 -2.07 -5.92
N ARG A 62 -7.60 -1.14 -6.87
CA ARG A 62 -7.69 0.29 -6.55
C ARG A 62 -9.08 0.60 -6.00
N PRO A 63 -9.19 1.18 -4.79
CA PRO A 63 -10.48 1.49 -4.21
C PRO A 63 -11.04 2.79 -4.82
N GLU A 64 -11.57 2.75 -6.04
CA GLU A 64 -12.02 3.92 -6.81
C GLU A 64 -12.98 4.84 -6.02
N LYS A 65 -13.80 4.28 -5.13
CA LYS A 65 -14.68 5.04 -4.23
C LYS A 65 -13.92 6.04 -3.34
N TYR A 66 -12.75 5.65 -2.84
CA TYR A 66 -11.94 6.45 -1.89
C TYR A 66 -10.72 7.08 -2.55
N LEU A 67 -10.24 6.49 -3.65
CA LEU A 67 -9.05 6.93 -4.39
C LEU A 67 -9.33 6.99 -5.90
N PRO A 68 -10.20 7.92 -6.35
CA PRO A 68 -10.68 7.95 -7.73
C PRO A 68 -9.55 8.20 -8.72
N SER A 69 -9.56 7.45 -9.81
CA SER A 69 -8.67 7.64 -10.96
C SER A 69 -8.91 8.97 -11.68
N GLY A 70 -7.87 9.51 -12.31
CA GLY A 70 -7.93 10.75 -13.08
C GLY A 70 -7.69 12.03 -12.27
N SER A 71 -7.57 11.94 -10.94
CA SER A 71 -7.02 13.03 -10.13
C SER A 71 -5.53 12.83 -9.90
N LYS A 72 -4.71 13.85 -10.21
CA LYS A 72 -3.25 13.76 -10.07
C LYS A 72 -2.81 13.34 -8.65
N PRO A 73 -3.40 13.86 -7.55
CA PRO A 73 -3.03 13.42 -6.21
C PRO A 73 -3.38 11.97 -5.93
N ALA A 74 -4.57 11.50 -6.33
CA ALA A 74 -4.98 10.11 -6.11
C ALA A 74 -4.14 9.14 -6.94
N ASP A 75 -3.86 9.46 -8.20
CA ASP A 75 -3.02 8.65 -9.07
C ASP A 75 -1.58 8.56 -8.54
N SER A 76 -1.06 9.66 -7.99
CA SER A 76 0.26 9.70 -7.37
C SER A 76 0.33 8.86 -6.09
N LEU A 77 -0.72 8.89 -5.25
CA LEU A 77 -0.80 8.05 -4.06
C LEU A 77 -0.91 6.57 -4.44
N TRP A 78 -1.77 6.24 -5.41
CA TRP A 78 -1.91 4.87 -5.88
C TRP A 78 -0.60 4.32 -6.45
N SER A 79 0.11 5.12 -7.24
CA SER A 79 1.44 4.77 -7.75
C SER A 79 2.44 4.53 -6.62
N LEU A 80 2.45 5.36 -5.58
CA LEU A 80 3.30 5.14 -4.40
C LEU A 80 2.97 3.82 -3.69
N LEU A 81 1.70 3.48 -3.53
CA LEU A 81 1.31 2.20 -2.91
C LEU A 81 1.77 1.00 -3.75
N ASN A 82 1.64 1.08 -5.09
CA ASN A 82 2.18 0.04 -5.98
C ASN A 82 3.70 -0.09 -5.87
N ASP A 83 4.43 1.03 -5.74
CA ASP A 83 5.89 1.00 -5.48
C ASP A 83 6.20 0.27 -4.15
N CYS A 84 5.41 0.53 -3.09
CA CYS A 84 5.58 -0.15 -1.80
C CYS A 84 5.30 -1.65 -1.88
N TRP A 85 4.39 -2.08 -2.76
CA TRP A 85 4.01 -3.48 -2.94
C TRP A 85 4.79 -4.22 -4.01
N ALA A 86 5.90 -3.66 -4.51
CA ALA A 86 6.74 -4.35 -5.47
C ALA A 86 7.16 -5.72 -4.92
N TYR A 87 7.02 -6.76 -5.75
CA TYR A 87 7.30 -8.14 -5.34
C TYR A 87 8.76 -8.32 -4.91
N ASP A 88 9.70 -7.79 -5.73
CA ASP A 88 11.11 -7.68 -5.36
C ASP A 88 11.31 -6.60 -4.27
N PRO A 89 11.78 -6.96 -3.06
CA PRO A 89 12.01 -6.01 -1.97
C PRO A 89 12.95 -4.85 -2.33
N GLN A 90 13.89 -5.06 -3.25
CA GLN A 90 14.85 -4.03 -3.65
C GLN A 90 14.23 -2.93 -4.51
N GLN A 91 13.10 -3.21 -5.17
CA GLN A 91 12.35 -2.21 -5.96
C GLN A 91 11.48 -1.31 -5.08
N ARG A 92 11.24 -1.71 -3.82
CA ARG A 92 10.44 -0.91 -2.89
C ARG A 92 11.21 0.35 -2.50
N PRO A 93 10.53 1.50 -2.31
CA PRO A 93 11.18 2.74 -1.88
C PRO A 93 11.81 2.59 -0.49
N ALA A 94 12.69 3.52 -0.12
CA ALA A 94 13.11 3.69 1.27
C ALA A 94 12.02 4.45 2.05
N ALA A 95 11.95 4.25 3.38
CA ALA A 95 10.96 4.93 4.23
C ALA A 95 10.97 6.45 4.08
N ALA A 96 12.17 7.07 4.01
CA ALA A 96 12.30 8.50 3.77
C ALA A 96 11.62 8.96 2.47
N LYS A 97 11.76 8.20 1.39
CA LYS A 97 11.12 8.50 0.09
C LYS A 97 9.59 8.36 0.17
N VAL A 98 9.08 7.41 0.95
CA VAL A 98 7.63 7.27 1.20
C VAL A 98 7.12 8.49 1.97
N GLN A 99 7.81 8.87 3.05
CA GLN A 99 7.49 10.05 3.85
C GLN A 99 7.46 11.33 3.01
N ASP A 100 8.50 11.57 2.19
CA ASP A 100 8.61 12.76 1.34
C ASP A 100 7.46 12.83 0.31
N LYS A 101 7.15 11.69 -0.34
CA LYS A 101 6.03 11.60 -1.30
C LYS A 101 4.69 11.87 -0.61
N LEU A 102 4.44 11.26 0.56
CA LEU A 102 3.20 11.48 1.32
C LEU A 102 3.08 12.94 1.78
N GLY A 103 4.14 13.53 2.34
CA GLY A 103 4.15 14.93 2.76
C GLY A 103 3.85 15.89 1.62
N SER A 104 4.43 15.63 0.44
CA SER A 104 4.16 16.41 -0.77
C SER A 104 2.71 16.30 -1.25
N LEU A 105 2.08 15.14 -1.08
CA LEU A 105 0.66 14.95 -1.42
C LEU A 105 -0.26 15.70 -0.47
N VAL A 106 -0.01 15.59 0.84
CA VAL A 106 -0.77 16.30 1.87
C VAL A 106 -0.71 17.82 1.65
N ALA A 107 0.48 18.36 1.38
CA ALA A 107 0.65 19.79 1.11
C ALA A 107 -0.19 20.27 -0.09
N LYS A 108 -0.27 19.47 -1.16
CA LYS A 108 -1.10 19.79 -2.35
C LYS A 108 -2.58 19.77 -2.02
N PHE A 109 -3.05 18.78 -1.27
CA PHE A 109 -4.44 18.71 -0.82
C PHE A 109 -4.82 19.92 0.05
N THR A 110 -3.95 20.33 0.97
CA THR A 110 -4.18 21.52 1.80
C THR A 110 -4.22 22.81 0.98
N GLN A 111 -3.39 22.93 -0.07
CA GLN A 111 -3.39 24.09 -0.96
C GLN A 111 -4.67 24.15 -1.82
N GLU A 112 -5.12 23.04 -2.39
CA GLU A 112 -6.37 22.97 -3.17
C GLU A 112 -7.60 23.30 -2.31
N PHE A 113 -7.62 22.85 -1.05
CA PHE A 113 -8.67 23.20 -0.10
C PHE A 113 -8.65 24.70 0.26
N SER A 114 -7.46 25.29 0.40
CA SER A 114 -7.30 26.72 0.72
C SER A 114 -7.61 27.63 -0.47
N ALA A 115 -7.46 27.15 -1.70
CA ALA A 115 -7.75 27.91 -2.93
C ALA A 115 -9.22 27.83 -3.37
N GLY A 116 -10.01 26.95 -2.76
CA GLY A 116 -11.44 26.78 -3.01
C GLY A 116 -12.36 27.57 -2.05
N VAL A 117 -11.80 28.48 -1.25
CA VAL A 117 -12.53 29.40 -0.35
C VAL A 117 -12.37 30.84 -0.83
#